data_AF-A0A1C3N532-F1
#
_entry.id   AF-A0A1C3N532-F1
#
_cell.length_a   1.000
_cell.length_b   1.000
_cell.length_c   1.000
_cell.angle_alpha   90.00
_cell.angle_beta   90.00
_cell.angle_gamma   90.00
#
_symmetry.space_group_name_H-M   'P 1'
#
loop_
_entity.id
_entity.type
_entity.pdbx_description
1 polymer ?
#
loop_
_entity_poly.entity_id
_entity_poly.type
_entity_poly.pdbx_seq_one_letter_code
_entity_poly.pdbx_strand_id
1 'polypeptide(L)'
;MRSARLVGLILAAAAVVLWAVNMTVLQPLTEPIGPWSENLPGNNAYWARDLRFATIVAVVLALVLAGRGDRRWAGPAVLLGGVWVVADVAVDRADPTGAAPTVLLAVGGCAVLAALVVFLVRRTAAPSAVERAVGGADRRVPAVAASVAGVLAIVAAGIESPTDREPELNTSAFATAALLIVVALGCALAAAPAPTWPRRWAAVATVAATLLVVGWVRTIAPEDGRLLPGVLLGGVLLTGVTVVAWDWPDGRPDWGRHGLAAFATLIGPTAMLLAAAVAMMLLPVAAPFTALAGNSPINSADSDVLLSLAGVLAGLGMSLLLAWPPALAGRPAAPAPTPNRPVGPQG
;
A
#
# COMPACT_ATOMS: atom_id res chain seq x y z
N MET A 1 -17.03 10.86 11.06
CA MET A 1 -16.75 9.82 10.05
C MET A 1 -16.49 10.34 8.63
N ARG A 2 -16.73 11.63 8.31
CA ARG A 2 -16.35 12.28 7.03
C ARG A 2 -14.83 12.34 6.79
N SER A 3 -14.04 12.25 7.85
CA SER A 3 -12.58 12.36 7.82
C SER A 3 -11.89 11.27 7.00
N ALA A 4 -12.30 10.01 7.08
CA ALA A 4 -11.64 8.90 6.35
C ALA A 4 -11.69 9.09 4.82
N ARG A 5 -12.83 9.57 4.31
CA ARG A 5 -12.97 9.90 2.88
C ARG A 5 -12.00 11.00 2.48
N LEU A 6 -12.01 12.11 3.20
CA LEU A 6 -11.13 13.24 2.92
C LEU A 6 -9.66 12.84 3.00
N VAL A 7 -9.27 12.09 4.03
CA VAL A 7 -7.90 11.58 4.20
C VAL A 7 -7.49 10.69 3.04
N GLY A 8 -8.32 9.71 2.66
CA GLY A 8 -8.03 8.85 1.51
C GLY A 8 -7.89 9.63 0.20
N LEU A 9 -8.73 10.65 -0.03
CA LEU A 9 -8.62 11.51 -1.22
C LEU A 9 -7.34 12.37 -1.23
N ILE A 10 -6.96 12.94 -0.08
CA ILE A 10 -5.70 13.70 0.06
C ILE A 10 -4.51 12.79 -0.19
N LEU A 11 -4.50 11.58 0.38
CA LEU A 11 -3.43 10.61 0.18
C LEU A 11 -3.35 10.12 -1.26
N ALA A 12 -4.49 9.91 -1.93
CA ALA A 12 -4.51 9.56 -3.35
C ALA A 12 -3.94 10.71 -4.21
N ALA A 13 -4.30 11.97 -3.94
CA ALA A 13 -3.74 13.11 -4.64
C ALA A 13 -2.22 13.25 -4.38
N ALA A 14 -1.78 13.05 -3.14
CA ALA A 14 -0.36 13.05 -2.79
C ALA A 14 0.41 11.94 -3.53
N ALA A 15 -0.18 10.75 -3.66
CA ALA A 15 0.38 9.63 -4.42
C ALA A 15 0.52 9.97 -5.92
N VAL A 16 -0.47 10.64 -6.51
CA VAL A 16 -0.41 11.13 -7.91
C VAL A 16 0.70 12.15 -8.10
N VAL A 17 0.83 13.12 -7.19
CA VAL A 17 1.90 14.13 -7.26
C VAL A 17 3.26 13.46 -7.11
N LEU A 18 3.40 12.53 -6.17
CA LEU A 18 4.66 11.80 -5.98
C LEU A 18 4.99 10.91 -7.18
N TRP A 19 4.00 10.27 -7.81
CA TRP A 19 4.18 9.55 -9.07
C TRP A 19 4.73 10.48 -10.17
N ALA A 20 4.15 11.66 -10.36
CA ALA A 20 4.62 12.63 -11.35
C ALA A 20 6.06 13.11 -11.04
N VAL A 21 6.40 13.36 -9.77
CA VAL A 21 7.76 13.74 -9.36
C VAL A 21 8.76 12.59 -9.56
N ASN A 22 8.35 11.35 -9.22
CA ASN A 22 9.16 10.15 -9.46
C ASN A 22 9.45 10.00 -10.96
N MET A 23 8.46 10.27 -11.82
CA MET A 23 8.56 10.20 -13.27
C MET A 23 9.54 11.22 -13.88
N THR A 24 9.39 12.50 -13.55
CA THR A 24 10.01 13.58 -14.36
C THR A 24 11.20 14.25 -13.70
N VAL A 25 11.45 13.93 -12.43
CA VAL A 25 12.54 14.50 -11.63
C VAL A 25 13.41 13.39 -11.07
N LEU A 26 12.85 12.49 -10.28
CA LEU A 26 13.67 11.53 -9.53
C LEU A 26 14.20 10.41 -10.42
N GLN A 27 13.39 9.90 -11.36
CA GLN A 27 13.86 8.92 -12.33
C GLN A 27 15.01 9.47 -13.17
N PRO A 28 14.94 10.65 -13.83
CA PRO A 28 16.08 11.19 -14.57
C PRO A 28 17.35 11.41 -13.72
N LEU A 29 17.20 11.66 -12.41
CA LEU A 29 18.33 11.84 -11.50
C LEU A 29 18.98 10.50 -11.10
N THR A 30 18.17 9.47 -10.88
CA THR A 30 18.66 8.11 -10.60
C THR A 30 19.09 7.38 -11.86
N GLU A 31 18.51 7.77 -13.01
CA GLU A 31 18.64 7.11 -14.30
C GLU A 31 19.09 8.09 -15.45
N PRO A 32 20.22 8.82 -15.35
CA PRO A 32 20.56 9.95 -16.25
C PRO A 32 21.01 9.67 -17.71
N ILE A 33 21.18 8.42 -18.17
CA ILE A 33 21.74 8.12 -19.51
C ILE A 33 20.83 7.15 -20.30
N GLY A 34 20.10 7.63 -21.31
CA GLY A 34 19.34 6.76 -22.23
C GLY A 34 20.16 6.28 -23.45
N PRO A 35 19.89 5.09 -24.04
CA PRO A 35 19.16 3.94 -23.49
C PRO A 35 20.01 3.16 -22.47
N TRP A 36 19.42 2.88 -21.30
CA TRP A 36 20.13 2.39 -20.11
C TRP A 36 20.84 1.05 -20.29
N SER A 37 20.17 0.10 -20.94
CA SER A 37 20.70 -1.24 -21.15
C SER A 37 21.95 -1.28 -22.04
N GLU A 38 22.17 -0.23 -22.84
CA GLU A 38 23.29 -0.16 -23.79
C GLU A 38 24.53 0.48 -23.16
N ASN A 39 24.34 1.41 -22.22
CA ASN A 39 25.43 2.19 -21.63
C ASN A 39 25.87 1.72 -20.23
N LEU A 40 25.02 0.95 -19.53
CA LEU A 40 25.34 0.30 -18.26
C LEU A 40 24.99 -1.20 -18.36
N PRO A 41 25.81 -2.00 -19.08
CA PRO A 41 25.61 -3.44 -19.16
C PRO A 41 25.88 -4.10 -17.81
N GLY A 42 24.83 -4.34 -17.03
CA GLY A 42 24.90 -5.11 -15.79
C GLY A 42 23.95 -4.62 -14.69
N ASN A 43 23.37 -5.59 -13.98
CA ASN A 43 22.64 -5.52 -12.72
C ASN A 43 21.52 -4.49 -12.55
N ASN A 44 20.28 -5.00 -12.57
CA ASN A 44 19.03 -4.39 -12.08
C ASN A 44 18.90 -2.90 -12.39
N ALA A 45 18.28 -2.46 -13.49
CA ALA A 45 18.31 -1.06 -13.92
C ALA A 45 17.01 -0.25 -13.69
N TYR A 46 16.05 -0.73 -12.89
CA TYR A 46 14.69 -0.17 -12.90
C TYR A 46 14.06 0.07 -11.51
N TRP A 47 14.78 0.74 -10.61
CA TRP A 47 14.33 0.96 -9.23
C TRP A 47 13.39 2.16 -9.10
N ALA A 48 13.61 3.20 -9.91
CA ALA A 48 12.69 4.33 -9.95
C ALA A 48 11.31 3.88 -10.47
N ARG A 49 11.30 2.92 -11.41
CA ARG A 49 10.09 2.23 -11.86
C ARG A 49 9.35 1.54 -10.72
N ASP A 50 10.04 0.80 -9.85
CA ASP A 50 9.38 0.15 -8.70
C ASP A 50 8.76 1.16 -7.73
N LEU A 51 9.41 2.30 -7.48
CA LEU A 51 8.84 3.37 -6.66
C LEU A 51 7.64 4.04 -7.33
N ARG A 52 7.64 4.23 -8.66
CA ARG A 52 6.47 4.69 -9.42
C ARG A 52 5.31 3.69 -9.36
N PHE A 53 5.59 2.40 -9.49
CA PHE A 53 4.55 1.38 -9.38
C PHE A 53 3.97 1.33 -7.97
N ALA A 54 4.81 1.47 -6.94
CA ALA A 54 4.37 1.56 -5.56
C ALA A 54 3.47 2.80 -5.30
N THR A 55 3.74 3.96 -5.91
CA THR A 55 2.86 5.13 -5.80
C THR A 55 1.54 4.95 -6.55
N ILE A 56 1.53 4.27 -7.69
CA ILE A 56 0.28 3.89 -8.38
C ILE A 56 -0.56 2.98 -7.47
N VAL A 57 0.04 1.97 -6.85
CA VAL A 57 -0.67 1.13 -5.89
C VAL A 57 -1.16 1.96 -4.69
N ALA A 58 -0.38 2.93 -4.21
CA ALA A 58 -0.82 3.84 -3.15
C ALA A 58 -2.07 4.64 -3.53
N VAL A 59 -2.22 5.08 -4.79
CA VAL A 59 -3.46 5.71 -5.29
C VAL A 59 -4.65 4.77 -5.11
N VAL A 60 -4.51 3.50 -5.52
CA VAL A 60 -5.57 2.49 -5.40
C VAL A 60 -5.95 2.26 -3.94
N LEU A 61 -4.96 2.06 -3.07
CA LEU A 61 -5.18 1.79 -1.64
C LEU A 61 -5.78 3.01 -0.91
N ALA A 62 -5.38 4.23 -1.28
CA ALA A 62 -5.94 5.46 -0.74
C ALA A 62 -7.40 5.69 -1.20
N LEU A 63 -7.76 5.29 -2.42
CA LEU A 63 -9.15 5.27 -2.88
C LEU A 63 -9.99 4.21 -2.17
N VAL A 64 -9.42 3.04 -1.87
CA VAL A 64 -10.05 2.01 -1.03
C VAL A 64 -10.33 2.57 0.38
N LEU A 65 -9.37 3.29 0.96
CA LEU A 65 -9.56 4.03 2.22
C LEU A 65 -10.68 5.07 2.10
N ALA A 66 -10.71 5.84 1.02
CA ALA A 66 -11.72 6.87 0.80
C ALA A 66 -13.13 6.30 0.70
N GLY A 67 -13.24 5.13 0.06
CA GLY A 67 -14.45 4.30 -0.04
C GLY A 67 -14.76 3.48 1.21
N ARG A 68 -13.89 3.49 2.23
CA ARG A 68 -14.02 2.73 3.48
C ARG A 68 -14.19 1.22 3.26
N GLY A 69 -13.57 0.67 2.22
CA GLY A 69 -13.71 -0.73 1.86
C GLY A 69 -14.98 -1.09 1.07
N ASP A 70 -15.81 -0.12 0.68
CA ASP A 70 -16.94 -0.37 -0.22
C ASP A 70 -16.43 -0.91 -1.56
N ARG A 71 -16.94 -2.08 -1.97
CA ARG A 71 -16.58 -2.73 -3.25
C ARG A 71 -16.90 -1.86 -4.46
N ARG A 72 -17.90 -0.97 -4.35
CA ARG A 72 -18.24 0.01 -5.38
C ARG A 72 -17.13 1.02 -5.63
N TRP A 73 -16.27 1.25 -4.63
CA TRP A 73 -15.08 2.07 -4.75
C TRP A 73 -13.84 1.23 -5.11
N ALA A 74 -13.67 0.07 -4.45
CA ALA A 74 -12.49 -0.76 -4.63
C ALA A 74 -12.33 -1.28 -6.07
N GLY A 75 -13.39 -1.77 -6.71
CA GLY A 75 -13.32 -2.26 -8.09
C GLY A 75 -12.85 -1.19 -9.09
N PRO A 76 -13.53 -0.04 -9.18
CA PRO A 76 -13.10 1.07 -10.03
C PRO A 76 -11.71 1.62 -9.68
N ALA A 77 -11.31 1.61 -8.40
CA ALA A 77 -9.96 2.01 -7.99
C ALA A 77 -8.89 1.06 -8.55
N VAL A 78 -9.12 -0.26 -8.50
CA VAL A 78 -8.21 -1.26 -9.09
C VAL A 78 -8.14 -1.12 -10.61
N LEU A 79 -9.28 -0.92 -11.28
CA LEU A 79 -9.32 -0.66 -12.72
C LEU A 79 -8.53 0.61 -13.09
N LEU A 80 -8.70 1.69 -12.32
CA LEU A 80 -7.91 2.90 -12.49
C LEU A 80 -6.41 2.62 -12.33
N GLY A 81 -6.00 1.85 -11.32
CA GLY A 81 -4.61 1.44 -11.14
C GLY A 81 -4.04 0.70 -12.35
N GLY A 82 -4.79 -0.25 -12.92
CA GLY A 82 -4.38 -0.97 -14.13
C GLY A 82 -4.23 -0.05 -15.35
N VAL A 83 -5.16 0.86 -15.56
CA VAL A 83 -5.05 1.90 -16.62
C VAL A 83 -3.86 2.81 -16.36
N TRP A 84 -3.58 3.14 -15.10
CA TRP A 84 -2.46 4.00 -14.71
C TRP A 84 -1.11 3.33 -14.97
N VAL A 85 -0.98 2.02 -14.76
CA VAL A 85 0.25 1.28 -15.14
C VAL A 85 0.50 1.36 -16.64
N VAL A 86 -0.55 1.23 -17.47
CA VAL A 86 -0.42 1.40 -18.93
C VAL A 86 0.01 2.83 -19.27
N ALA A 87 -0.60 3.83 -18.62
CA ALA A 87 -0.22 5.22 -18.81
C ALA A 87 1.22 5.49 -18.36
N ASP A 88 1.67 4.92 -17.25
CA ASP A 88 3.04 5.03 -16.74
C ASP A 88 4.04 4.51 -17.77
N VAL A 89 3.84 3.31 -18.32
CA VAL A 89 4.70 2.76 -19.39
C VAL A 89 4.73 3.65 -20.63
N ALA A 90 3.58 4.21 -21.02
CA ALA A 90 3.50 5.10 -22.18
C ALA A 90 4.23 6.44 -21.95
N VAL A 91 4.11 7.00 -20.75
CA VAL A 91 4.82 8.22 -20.35
C VAL A 91 6.31 7.94 -20.19
N ASP A 92 6.69 6.74 -19.74
CA ASP A 92 8.09 6.30 -19.56
C ASP A 92 8.83 6.28 -20.87
N ARG A 93 8.17 5.74 -21.89
CA ARG A 93 8.67 5.74 -23.26
C ARG A 93 8.90 7.14 -23.83
N ALA A 94 8.16 8.14 -23.36
CA ALA A 94 8.33 9.52 -23.81
C ALA A 94 9.45 10.28 -23.06
N ASP A 95 9.98 9.70 -21.98
CA ASP A 95 11.07 10.22 -21.14
C ASP A 95 10.95 11.73 -20.81
N PRO A 96 9.80 12.18 -20.25
CA PRO A 96 9.60 13.59 -19.97
C PRO A 96 10.46 14.05 -18.78
N THR A 97 11.17 15.17 -18.93
CA THR A 97 12.00 15.74 -17.87
C THR A 97 11.65 17.20 -17.55
N GLY A 98 11.78 17.57 -16.28
CA GLY A 98 11.63 18.95 -15.82
C GLY A 98 10.24 19.36 -15.35
N ALA A 99 10.12 20.60 -14.87
CA ALA A 99 8.97 21.06 -14.09
C ALA A 99 7.65 21.11 -14.87
N ALA A 100 7.68 21.49 -16.15
CA ALA A 100 6.47 21.62 -16.96
C ALA A 100 5.76 20.25 -17.15
N PRO A 101 6.45 19.18 -17.58
CA PRO A 101 5.87 17.83 -17.55
C PRO A 101 5.40 17.39 -16.16
N THR A 102 6.15 17.69 -15.08
CA THR A 102 5.73 17.35 -13.71
C THR A 102 4.35 17.94 -13.38
N VAL A 103 4.16 19.23 -13.66
CA VAL A 103 2.90 19.93 -13.38
C VAL A 103 1.77 19.37 -14.25
N LEU A 104 2.02 19.13 -15.55
CA LEU A 104 1.02 18.56 -16.44
C LEU A 104 0.56 17.17 -15.99
N LEU A 105 1.50 16.28 -15.64
CA LEU A 105 1.18 14.94 -15.15
C LEU A 105 0.45 14.98 -13.81
N ALA A 106 0.90 15.82 -12.87
CA ALA A 106 0.26 15.97 -11.57
C ALA A 106 -1.18 16.52 -11.68
N VAL A 107 -1.38 17.57 -12.48
CA VAL A 107 -2.71 18.17 -12.70
C VAL A 107 -3.61 17.20 -13.46
N GLY A 108 -3.12 16.59 -14.53
CA GLY A 108 -3.86 15.61 -15.33
C GLY A 108 -4.28 14.40 -14.50
N GLY A 109 -3.35 13.83 -13.73
CA GLY A 109 -3.63 12.72 -12.82
C GLY A 109 -4.66 13.11 -11.74
N CYS A 110 -4.52 14.29 -11.14
CA CYS A 110 -5.50 14.79 -10.16
C CYS A 110 -6.88 15.02 -10.79
N ALA A 111 -6.96 15.47 -12.04
CA ALA A 111 -8.21 15.65 -12.77
C ALA A 111 -8.89 14.29 -13.04
N VAL A 112 -8.14 13.27 -13.45
CA VAL A 112 -8.66 11.90 -13.62
C VAL A 112 -9.17 11.34 -12.30
N LEU A 113 -8.40 11.52 -11.22
CA LEU A 113 -8.79 11.13 -9.87
C LEU A 113 -10.09 11.82 -9.44
N ALA A 114 -10.20 13.14 -9.64
CA ALA A 114 -11.39 13.91 -9.31
C ALA A 114 -12.61 13.46 -10.13
N ALA A 115 -12.44 13.21 -11.43
CA ALA A 115 -13.51 12.71 -12.30
C ALA A 115 -14.04 11.35 -11.82
N LEU A 116 -13.15 10.41 -11.47
CA LEU A 116 -13.53 9.12 -10.89
C LEU A 116 -14.29 9.33 -9.58
N VAL A 117 -13.80 10.17 -8.68
CA VAL A 117 -14.44 10.42 -7.38
C VAL A 117 -15.83 11.02 -7.56
N VAL A 118 -16.00 11.99 -8.46
CA VAL A 118 -17.31 12.57 -8.79
C VAL A 118 -18.26 11.49 -9.31
N PHE A 119 -17.78 10.62 -10.21
CA PHE A 119 -18.56 9.50 -10.72
C PHE A 119 -18.99 8.53 -9.60
N LEU A 120 -18.06 8.13 -8.73
CA LEU A 120 -18.32 7.21 -7.61
C LEU A 120 -19.31 7.80 -6.59
N VAL A 121 -19.16 9.08 -6.25
CA VAL A 121 -20.07 9.78 -5.34
C VAL A 121 -21.48 9.88 -5.94
N ARG A 122 -21.61 10.21 -7.23
CA ARG A 122 -22.91 10.25 -7.90
C ARG A 122 -23.59 8.88 -7.93
N ARG A 123 -22.83 7.82 -8.22
CA ARG A 123 -23.35 6.45 -8.24
C ARG A 123 -23.80 5.94 -6.86
N THR A 124 -23.23 6.49 -5.78
CA THR A 124 -23.52 6.08 -4.40
C THR A 124 -24.53 6.97 -3.68
N ALA A 125 -25.04 8.02 -4.31
CA ALA A 125 -25.96 8.99 -3.70
C ALA A 125 -27.37 8.45 -3.40
N ALA A 126 -27.75 7.27 -3.91
CA ALA A 126 -29.06 6.65 -3.66
C ALA A 126 -28.95 5.23 -3.08
N PRO A 127 -28.51 5.05 -1.82
CA PRO A 127 -28.55 3.74 -1.17
C PRO A 127 -29.99 3.40 -0.76
N SER A 128 -30.46 2.23 -1.22
CA SER A 128 -31.74 1.66 -0.79
C SER A 128 -31.76 1.45 0.74
N ALA A 129 -32.93 1.50 1.36
CA ALA A 129 -33.06 1.29 2.81
C ALA A 129 -32.53 -0.09 3.26
N VAL A 130 -32.60 -1.09 2.36
CA VAL A 130 -32.07 -2.45 2.56
C VAL A 130 -30.53 -2.46 2.57
N GLU A 131 -29.87 -1.67 1.70
CA GLU A 131 -28.41 -1.51 1.71
C GLU A 131 -27.88 -0.82 2.96
N ARG A 132 -28.68 0.06 3.57
CA ARG A 132 -28.33 0.64 4.88
C ARG A 132 -28.43 -0.36 6.04
N ALA A 133 -29.29 -1.36 5.91
CA ALA A 133 -29.49 -2.40 6.94
C ALA A 133 -28.46 -3.54 6.84
N VAL A 134 -27.99 -3.86 5.64
CA VAL A 134 -27.04 -4.97 5.37
C VAL A 134 -25.60 -4.47 5.15
N GLY A 135 -25.43 -3.24 4.65
CA GLY A 135 -24.15 -2.67 4.21
C GLY A 135 -23.32 -2.06 5.33
N GLY A 136 -22.86 -2.88 6.27
CA GLY A 136 -21.69 -2.53 7.07
C GLY A 136 -20.45 -2.48 6.15
N ALA A 137 -19.61 -1.45 6.30
CA ALA A 137 -18.31 -1.38 5.61
C ALA A 137 -17.53 -2.70 5.79
N ASP A 138 -17.14 -3.34 4.69
CA ASP A 138 -16.41 -4.62 4.73
C ASP A 138 -15.01 -4.37 5.29
N ARG A 139 -14.85 -4.56 6.61
CA ARG A 139 -13.59 -4.32 7.35
C ARG A 139 -12.40 -5.13 6.80
N ARG A 140 -12.67 -6.21 6.04
CA ARG A 140 -11.63 -7.03 5.42
C ARG A 140 -10.89 -6.27 4.34
N VAL A 141 -11.59 -5.50 3.51
CA VAL A 141 -10.99 -4.75 2.40
C VAL A 141 -9.93 -3.73 2.88
N PRO A 142 -10.20 -2.84 3.85
CA PRO A 142 -9.18 -1.95 4.39
C PRO A 142 -8.12 -2.69 5.21
N ALA A 143 -8.43 -3.84 5.84
CA ALA A 143 -7.38 -4.65 6.49
C ALA A 143 -6.38 -5.22 5.47
N VAL A 144 -6.88 -5.76 4.34
CA VAL A 144 -6.05 -6.21 3.22
C VAL A 144 -5.23 -5.04 2.66
N ALA A 145 -5.87 -3.89 2.43
CA ALA A 145 -5.18 -2.69 1.96
C ALA A 145 -4.07 -2.23 2.92
N ALA A 146 -4.30 -2.34 4.24
CA ALA A 146 -3.30 -2.02 5.24
C ALA A 146 -2.08 -2.95 5.17
N SER A 147 -2.30 -4.25 5.00
CA SER A 147 -1.21 -5.23 4.83
C SER A 147 -0.43 -4.99 3.54
N VAL A 148 -1.11 -4.73 2.42
CA VAL A 148 -0.46 -4.43 1.13
C VAL A 148 0.38 -3.16 1.21
N ALA A 149 -0.19 -2.07 1.74
CA ALA A 149 0.55 -0.82 1.94
C ALA A 149 1.74 -1.01 2.89
N GLY A 150 1.56 -1.78 3.97
CA GLY A 150 2.62 -2.04 4.94
C GLY A 150 3.80 -2.80 4.34
N VAL A 151 3.54 -3.85 3.56
CA VAL A 151 4.61 -4.60 2.88
C VAL A 151 5.27 -3.78 1.78
N LEU A 152 4.49 -3.03 0.99
CA LEU A 152 5.06 -2.10 0.00
C LEU A 152 5.93 -1.02 0.64
N ALA A 153 5.62 -0.55 1.85
CA ALA A 153 6.47 0.41 2.55
C ALA A 153 7.85 -0.20 2.90
N ILE A 154 7.89 -1.48 3.26
CA ILE A 154 9.15 -2.22 3.49
C ILE A 154 9.95 -2.29 2.18
N VAL A 155 9.28 -2.65 1.08
CA VAL A 155 9.90 -2.70 -0.26
C VAL A 155 10.45 -1.33 -0.65
N ALA A 156 9.63 -0.28 -0.56
CA ALA A 156 10.04 1.08 -0.92
C ALA A 156 11.24 1.57 -0.08
N ALA A 157 11.27 1.27 1.22
CA ALA A 157 12.40 1.64 2.08
C ALA A 157 13.69 0.86 1.76
N GLY A 158 13.55 -0.41 1.36
CA GLY A 158 14.65 -1.33 1.06
C GLY A 158 15.12 -1.32 -0.39
N ILE A 159 14.48 -0.56 -1.29
CA ILE A 159 14.96 -0.43 -2.66
C ILE A 159 16.35 0.25 -2.66
N GLU A 160 17.29 -0.39 -3.35
CA GLU A 160 18.68 0.02 -3.48
C GLU A 160 19.00 0.31 -4.95
N SER A 161 19.89 1.28 -5.18
CA SER A 161 20.47 1.65 -6.46
C SER A 161 21.83 0.93 -6.60
N PRO A 162 22.01 0.01 -7.56
CA PRO A 162 23.28 -0.60 -7.92
C PRO A 162 24.24 0.37 -8.64
N THR A 163 23.84 1.61 -8.96
CA THR A 163 24.70 2.61 -9.61
C THR A 163 25.26 3.67 -8.67
N ASP A 164 25.31 3.38 -7.36
CA ASP A 164 25.80 4.31 -6.32
C ASP A 164 25.05 5.68 -6.26
N ARG A 165 23.84 5.75 -6.84
CA ARG A 165 22.93 6.92 -6.81
C ARG A 165 21.96 6.88 -5.63
N GLU A 166 22.43 6.35 -4.51
CA GLU A 166 21.66 6.28 -3.27
C GLU A 166 21.14 7.65 -2.79
N PRO A 167 21.88 8.78 -2.88
CA PRO A 167 21.38 10.07 -2.43
C PRO A 167 20.10 10.54 -3.16
N GLU A 168 20.05 10.35 -4.49
CA GLU A 168 18.91 10.72 -5.32
C GLU A 168 17.72 9.77 -5.08
N LEU A 169 18.00 8.47 -4.94
CA LEU A 169 17.00 7.44 -4.65
C LEU A 169 16.42 7.56 -3.22
N ASN A 170 17.23 7.96 -2.24
CA ASN A 170 16.86 8.10 -0.83
C ASN A 170 15.60 8.96 -0.66
N THR A 171 15.53 10.09 -1.37
CA THR A 171 14.40 11.01 -1.28
C THR A 171 13.11 10.37 -1.80
N SER A 172 13.18 9.69 -2.94
CA SER A 172 12.02 8.99 -3.53
C SER A 172 11.56 7.82 -2.66
N ALA A 173 12.51 6.99 -2.22
CA ALA A 173 12.27 5.83 -1.37
C ALA A 173 11.62 6.24 -0.03
N PHE A 174 12.17 7.26 0.63
CA PHE A 174 11.63 7.78 1.89
C PHE A 174 10.21 8.34 1.70
N ALA A 175 9.99 9.19 0.69
CA ALA A 175 8.69 9.80 0.44
C ALA A 175 7.62 8.73 0.12
N THR A 176 7.97 7.73 -0.69
CA THR A 176 7.08 6.63 -1.07
C THR A 176 6.76 5.73 0.13
N ALA A 177 7.77 5.34 0.92
CA ALA A 177 7.58 4.56 2.14
C ALA A 177 6.73 5.32 3.18
N ALA A 178 6.99 6.61 3.38
CA ALA A 178 6.23 7.47 4.30
C ALA A 178 4.75 7.55 3.91
N LEU A 179 4.46 7.77 2.62
CA LEU A 179 3.10 7.77 2.10
C LEU A 179 2.41 6.42 2.35
N LEU A 180 3.07 5.31 2.03
CA LEU A 180 2.53 3.96 2.21
C LEU A 180 2.29 3.61 3.69
N ILE A 181 3.17 4.05 4.60
CA ILE A 181 2.96 3.93 6.06
C ILE A 181 1.67 4.64 6.49
N VAL A 182 1.46 5.88 6.03
CA VAL A 182 0.26 6.66 6.39
C VAL A 182 -1.00 6.01 5.79
N VAL A 183 -0.92 5.51 4.55
CA VAL A 183 -2.02 4.74 3.93
C VAL A 183 -2.30 3.46 4.71
N ALA A 184 -1.26 2.70 5.11
CA ALA A 184 -1.40 1.46 5.86
C ALA A 184 -2.14 1.68 7.18
N LEU A 185 -1.71 2.68 7.96
CA LEU A 185 -2.31 2.99 9.25
C LEU A 185 -3.70 3.65 9.11
N GLY A 186 -3.93 4.43 8.06
CA GLY A 186 -5.26 4.95 7.71
C GLY A 186 -6.25 3.82 7.40
N CYS A 187 -5.81 2.84 6.60
CA CYS A 187 -6.55 1.63 6.30
C CYS A 187 -6.77 0.76 7.56
N ALA A 188 -5.76 0.60 8.41
CA ALA A 188 -5.89 -0.13 9.68
C ALA A 188 -6.93 0.52 10.60
N LEU A 189 -6.92 1.84 10.73
CA LEU A 189 -7.93 2.60 11.48
C LEU A 189 -9.34 2.47 10.87
N ALA A 190 -9.44 2.39 9.54
CA ALA A 190 -10.72 2.18 8.86
C ALA A 190 -11.25 0.75 9.02
N ALA A 191 -10.35 -0.23 9.18
CA ALA A 191 -10.68 -1.62 9.50
C ALA A 191 -11.05 -1.82 10.98
N ALA A 192 -10.61 -0.90 11.86
CA ALA A 192 -10.80 -1.01 13.29
C ALA A 192 -12.29 -1.10 13.69
N PRO A 193 -12.65 -1.89 14.71
CA PRO A 193 -14.04 -2.10 15.11
C PRO A 193 -14.73 -0.84 15.64
N ALA A 194 -13.96 -0.03 16.37
CA ALA A 194 -14.42 1.22 16.95
C ALA A 194 -13.28 2.25 16.95
N PRO A 195 -13.54 3.51 16.57
CA PRO A 195 -12.52 4.56 16.58
C PRO A 195 -12.34 5.12 18.00
N THR A 196 -11.51 4.48 18.81
CA THR A 196 -11.17 4.95 20.16
C THR A 196 -9.97 5.88 20.15
N TRP A 197 -9.86 6.76 21.16
CA TRP A 197 -8.72 7.66 21.32
C TRP A 197 -7.38 6.93 21.43
N PRO A 198 -7.24 5.84 22.23
CA PRO A 198 -5.97 5.12 22.30
C PRO A 198 -5.54 4.50 20.97
N ARG A 199 -6.48 4.05 20.12
CA ARG A 199 -6.13 3.54 18.77
C ARG A 199 -5.56 4.61 17.86
N ARG A 200 -6.05 5.85 17.96
CA ARG A 200 -5.51 6.97 17.19
C ARG A 200 -4.08 7.29 17.62
N TRP A 201 -3.82 7.31 18.93
CA TRP A 201 -2.46 7.48 19.45
C TRP A 201 -1.54 6.33 19.10
N ALA A 202 -2.02 5.08 19.16
CA ALA A 202 -1.26 3.93 18.71
C ALA A 202 -0.88 4.07 17.23
N ALA A 203 -1.82 4.48 16.37
CA ALA A 203 -1.54 4.72 14.96
C ALA A 203 -0.49 5.82 14.75
N VAL A 204 -0.62 6.96 15.45
CA VAL A 204 0.38 8.06 15.38
C VAL A 204 1.75 7.59 15.87
N ALA A 205 1.81 6.85 16.97
CA ALA A 205 3.05 6.30 17.52
C ALA A 205 3.70 5.30 16.54
N THR A 206 2.90 4.43 15.90
CA THR A 206 3.39 3.51 14.86
C THR A 206 3.92 4.28 13.66
N VAL A 207 3.23 5.32 13.17
CA VAL A 207 3.72 6.17 12.08
C VAL A 207 5.07 6.79 12.46
N ALA A 208 5.18 7.42 13.62
CA ALA A 208 6.42 8.04 14.06
C ALA A 208 7.57 7.02 14.18
N ALA A 209 7.33 5.89 14.84
CA ALA A 209 8.34 4.83 15.00
C ALA A 209 8.79 4.26 13.66
N THR A 210 7.86 3.98 12.74
CA THR A 210 8.19 3.42 11.42
C THR A 210 8.93 4.42 10.53
N LEU A 211 8.57 5.71 10.56
CA LEU A 211 9.32 6.75 9.85
C LEU A 211 10.76 6.89 10.38
N LEU A 212 10.97 6.77 11.69
CA LEU A 212 12.31 6.74 12.26
C LEU A 212 13.11 5.53 11.77
N VAL A 213 12.48 4.35 11.71
CA VAL A 213 13.14 3.14 11.17
C VAL A 213 13.42 3.29 9.67
N VAL A 214 12.51 3.84 8.87
CA VAL A 214 12.78 4.14 7.44
C VAL A 214 13.96 5.11 7.32
N GLY A 215 13.97 6.20 8.09
CA GLY A 215 15.10 7.13 8.13
C GLY A 215 16.41 6.42 8.45
N TRP A 216 16.41 5.55 9.47
CA TRP A 216 17.57 4.74 9.84
C TRP A 216 18.01 3.78 8.70
N VAL A 217 17.09 3.05 8.08
CA VAL A 217 17.36 2.20 6.90
C VAL A 217 18.07 3.00 5.80
N ARG A 218 17.62 4.23 5.53
CA ARG A 218 18.20 5.11 4.49
C ARG A 218 19.54 5.75 4.88
N THR A 219 19.94 5.69 6.15
CA THR A 219 21.28 6.12 6.59
C THR A 219 22.34 5.02 6.50
N ILE A 220 21.93 3.76 6.30
CA ILE A 220 22.82 2.61 6.20
C ILE A 220 23.23 2.44 4.74
N ALA A 221 24.53 2.30 4.48
CA ALA A 221 25.03 2.02 3.14
C ALA A 221 24.55 0.62 2.69
N PRO A 222 24.21 0.41 1.41
CA PRO A 222 23.74 -0.90 0.92
C PRO A 222 24.66 -2.07 1.32
N GLU A 223 25.98 -1.86 1.25
CA GLU A 223 27.02 -2.84 1.58
C GLU A 223 27.05 -3.27 3.05
N ASP A 224 26.55 -2.42 3.96
CA ASP A 224 26.51 -2.69 5.40
C ASP A 224 25.32 -3.58 5.80
N GLY A 225 24.43 -3.88 4.85
CA GLY A 225 23.29 -4.78 5.01
C GLY A 225 22.05 -4.12 5.61
N ARG A 226 21.05 -3.87 4.76
CA ARG A 226 19.74 -3.29 5.17
C ARG A 226 18.71 -4.31 5.66
N LEU A 227 19.04 -5.60 5.66
CA LEU A 227 18.09 -6.69 5.95
C LEU A 227 17.50 -6.59 7.36
N LEU A 228 18.33 -6.46 8.40
CA LEU A 228 17.86 -6.43 9.79
C LEU A 228 17.00 -5.18 10.07
N PRO A 229 17.41 -3.96 9.69
CA PRO A 229 16.55 -2.77 9.75
C PRO A 229 15.22 -2.95 8.97
N GLY A 230 15.25 -3.59 7.80
CA GLY A 230 14.05 -3.90 7.01
C GLY A 230 13.09 -4.88 7.71
N VAL A 231 13.63 -5.93 8.35
CA VAL A 231 12.86 -6.86 9.19
C VAL A 231 12.24 -6.12 10.38
N LEU A 232 12.99 -5.24 11.04
CA LEU A 232 12.49 -4.42 12.13
C LEU A 232 11.35 -3.49 11.65
N LEU A 233 11.52 -2.84 10.50
CA LEU A 233 10.50 -1.99 9.89
C LEU A 233 9.20 -2.77 9.68
N GLY A 234 9.28 -3.95 9.07
CA GLY A 234 8.12 -4.82 8.86
C GLY A 234 7.46 -5.26 10.15
N GLY A 235 8.27 -5.67 11.13
CA GLY A 235 7.80 -6.05 12.47
C GLY A 235 7.06 -4.91 13.16
N VAL A 236 7.65 -3.72 13.27
CA VAL A 236 7.02 -2.56 13.92
C VAL A 236 5.75 -2.13 13.18
N LEU A 237 5.82 -1.99 11.86
CA LEU A 237 4.71 -1.49 11.05
C LEU A 237 3.50 -2.42 11.07
N LEU A 238 3.71 -3.69 10.71
CA LEU A 238 2.60 -4.63 10.58
C LEU A 238 2.05 -5.05 11.95
N THR A 239 2.88 -5.12 12.99
CA THR A 239 2.39 -5.29 14.37
C THR A 239 1.54 -4.10 14.78
N GLY A 240 1.98 -2.86 14.50
CA GLY A 240 1.19 -1.66 14.73
C GLY A 240 -0.14 -1.68 13.98
N VAL A 241 -0.15 -2.15 12.71
CA VAL A 241 -1.38 -2.40 11.96
C VAL A 241 -2.31 -3.36 12.70
N THR A 242 -1.81 -4.47 13.25
CA THR A 242 -2.67 -5.40 14.03
C THR A 242 -3.20 -4.78 15.31
N VAL A 243 -2.38 -4.05 16.07
CA VAL A 243 -2.77 -3.35 17.30
C VAL A 243 -3.89 -2.36 17.01
N VAL A 244 -3.81 -1.66 15.89
CA VAL A 244 -4.79 -0.66 15.46
C VAL A 244 -6.06 -1.29 14.88
N ALA A 245 -5.95 -2.36 14.10
CA ALA A 245 -7.06 -2.92 13.32
C ALA A 245 -7.85 -4.02 14.05
N TRP A 246 -7.24 -4.79 14.96
CA TRP A 246 -7.91 -5.94 15.59
C TRP A 246 -8.79 -5.57 16.78
N ASP A 247 -9.70 -6.46 17.17
CA ASP A 247 -10.61 -6.28 18.30
C ASP A 247 -9.88 -6.14 19.64
N TRP A 248 -10.41 -5.27 20.51
CA TRP A 248 -9.99 -5.11 21.91
C TRP A 248 -11.18 -5.49 22.80
N PRO A 249 -11.41 -6.79 23.06
CA PRO A 249 -12.64 -7.27 23.68
C PRO A 249 -12.94 -6.62 25.05
N ASP A 250 -11.91 -6.34 25.85
CA ASP A 250 -12.03 -5.69 27.17
C ASP A 250 -11.59 -4.21 27.15
N GLY A 251 -11.62 -3.58 25.97
CA GLY A 251 -11.07 -2.22 25.78
C GLY A 251 -9.54 -2.15 25.86
N ARG A 252 -8.87 -3.30 25.96
CA ARG A 252 -7.41 -3.45 26.00
C ARG A 252 -6.91 -4.38 24.88
N PRO A 253 -5.68 -4.18 24.39
CA PRO A 253 -5.05 -5.12 23.45
C PRO A 253 -4.88 -6.50 24.08
N ASP A 254 -5.19 -7.56 23.35
CA ASP A 254 -4.81 -8.93 23.72
C ASP A 254 -3.34 -9.14 23.37
N TRP A 255 -2.46 -8.92 24.37
CA TRP A 255 -1.02 -8.98 24.16
C TRP A 255 -0.51 -10.35 23.70
N GLY A 256 -1.22 -11.44 24.01
CA GLY A 256 -0.86 -12.77 23.51
C GLY A 256 -1.05 -12.86 21.99
N ARG A 257 -2.20 -12.39 21.48
CA ARG A 257 -2.47 -12.35 20.03
C ARG A 257 -1.54 -11.39 19.31
N HIS A 258 -1.29 -10.21 19.88
CA HIS A 258 -0.37 -9.24 19.29
C HIS A 258 1.08 -9.71 19.33
N GLY A 259 1.49 -10.47 20.35
CA GLY A 259 2.80 -11.12 20.40
C GLY A 259 2.96 -12.17 19.30
N LEU A 260 1.95 -13.01 19.08
CA LEU A 260 1.96 -13.96 17.95
C LEU A 260 1.97 -13.24 16.60
N ALA A 261 1.18 -12.17 16.46
CA ALA A 261 1.20 -11.32 15.28
C ALA A 261 2.59 -10.71 15.04
N ALA A 262 3.23 -10.22 16.10
CA ALA A 262 4.58 -9.66 16.02
C ALA A 262 5.62 -10.68 15.55
N PHE A 263 5.52 -11.92 16.04
CA PHE A 263 6.36 -13.01 15.55
C PHE A 263 6.10 -13.30 14.06
N ALA A 264 4.83 -13.38 13.66
CA ALA A 264 4.43 -13.59 12.28
C ALA A 264 4.86 -12.45 11.35
N THR A 265 4.85 -11.20 11.81
CA THR A 265 5.25 -10.03 11.01
C THR A 265 6.76 -9.82 10.92
N LEU A 266 7.55 -10.40 11.83
CA LEU A 266 9.00 -10.42 11.72
C LEU A 266 9.49 -11.34 10.59
N ILE A 267 8.85 -12.50 10.41
CA ILE A 267 9.31 -13.52 9.45
C ILE A 267 8.47 -13.51 8.17
N GLY A 268 7.17 -13.31 8.30
CA GLY A 268 6.19 -13.47 7.23
C GLY A 268 6.44 -12.59 6.00
N PRO A 269 6.64 -11.26 6.15
CA PRO A 269 6.86 -10.38 5.00
C PRO A 269 8.09 -10.80 4.19
N THR A 270 9.21 -11.09 4.86
CA THR A 270 10.44 -11.52 4.21
C THR A 270 10.29 -12.85 3.50
N ALA A 271 9.66 -13.84 4.16
CA ALA A 271 9.40 -15.15 3.54
C ALA A 271 8.47 -15.05 2.32
N MET A 272 7.42 -14.22 2.42
CA MET A 272 6.46 -14.01 1.32
C MET A 272 7.07 -13.21 0.17
N LEU A 273 7.90 -12.20 0.46
CA LEU A 273 8.66 -11.46 -0.55
C LEU A 273 9.63 -12.36 -1.30
N LEU A 274 10.36 -13.22 -0.58
CA LEU A 274 11.27 -14.20 -1.19
C LEU A 274 10.51 -15.17 -2.10
N ALA A 275 9.39 -15.72 -1.62
CA ALA A 275 8.56 -16.61 -2.42
C ALA A 275 8.01 -15.93 -3.69
N ALA A 276 7.54 -14.67 -3.56
CA ALA A 276 7.04 -13.90 -4.69
C ALA A 276 8.16 -13.55 -5.70
N ALA A 277 9.34 -13.17 -5.21
CA ALA A 277 10.51 -12.89 -6.04
C ALA A 277 10.95 -14.14 -6.82
N VAL A 278 11.05 -15.31 -6.16
CA VAL A 278 11.36 -16.58 -6.83
C VAL A 278 10.31 -16.92 -7.88
N ALA A 279 9.01 -16.74 -7.59
CA ALA A 279 7.97 -16.97 -8.59
C ALA A 279 8.10 -16.05 -9.82
N MET A 280 8.53 -14.79 -9.64
CA MET A 280 8.80 -13.85 -10.74
C MET A 280 10.09 -14.15 -11.49
N MET A 281 11.09 -14.76 -10.85
CA MET A 281 12.26 -15.26 -11.58
C MET A 281 11.88 -16.41 -12.52
N LEU A 282 10.90 -17.23 -12.12
CA LEU A 282 10.39 -18.34 -12.94
C LEU A 282 9.38 -17.89 -14.00
N LEU A 283 8.69 -16.78 -13.78
CA LEU A 283 7.69 -16.20 -14.67
C LEU A 283 8.16 -14.78 -15.04
N PRO A 284 8.71 -14.53 -16.25
CA PRO A 284 9.33 -13.26 -16.61
C PRO A 284 8.28 -12.16 -16.83
N VAL A 285 7.59 -11.76 -15.77
CA VAL A 285 6.48 -10.81 -15.79
C VAL A 285 6.97 -9.39 -16.04
N ALA A 286 8.17 -9.03 -15.57
CA ALA A 286 8.71 -7.68 -15.73
C ALA A 286 9.24 -7.41 -17.15
N ALA A 287 9.81 -8.43 -17.80
CA ALA A 287 10.43 -8.30 -19.13
C ALA A 287 9.50 -7.68 -20.20
N PRO A 288 8.20 -8.06 -20.30
CA PRO A 288 7.25 -7.38 -21.18
C PRO A 288 7.08 -5.90 -20.87
N PHE A 289 7.01 -5.49 -19.60
CA PHE A 289 6.88 -4.07 -19.24
C PHE A 289 8.14 -3.29 -19.61
N THR A 290 9.32 -3.87 -19.35
CA THR A 290 10.61 -3.31 -19.76
C THR A 290 10.69 -3.09 -21.27
N ALA A 291 10.33 -4.11 -22.05
CA ALA A 291 10.32 -4.03 -23.51
C ALA A 291 9.33 -2.99 -24.04
N LEU A 292 8.12 -2.92 -23.47
CA LEU A 292 7.10 -1.93 -23.86
C LEU A 292 7.54 -0.49 -23.57
N ALA A 293 8.26 -0.28 -22.46
CA ALA A 293 8.89 0.99 -22.13
C ALA A 293 10.02 1.38 -23.11
N GLY A 294 10.44 0.47 -23.99
CA GLY A 294 11.51 0.71 -24.96
C GLY A 294 12.91 0.38 -24.46
N ASN A 295 13.02 -0.31 -23.32
CA ASN A 295 14.27 -0.73 -22.73
C ASN A 295 14.57 -2.21 -23.03
N SER A 296 15.84 -2.60 -23.06
CA SER A 296 16.17 -4.03 -23.22
C SER A 296 15.85 -4.79 -21.95
N PRO A 297 15.11 -5.91 -22.02
CA PRO A 297 14.94 -6.79 -20.88
C PRO A 297 16.29 -7.28 -20.35
N ILE A 298 16.38 -7.47 -19.03
CA ILE A 298 17.60 -7.95 -18.38
C ILE A 298 17.67 -9.46 -18.57
N ASN A 299 18.61 -9.92 -19.41
CA ASN A 299 18.67 -11.31 -19.90
C ASN A 299 19.96 -12.05 -19.50
N SER A 300 20.82 -11.46 -18.65
CA SER A 300 22.10 -12.03 -18.20
C SER A 300 21.99 -12.68 -16.81
N ALA A 301 23.07 -12.74 -16.01
CA ALA A 301 23.13 -13.36 -14.68
C ALA A 301 22.16 -12.78 -13.62
N ASP A 302 21.29 -11.84 -14.00
CA ASP A 302 20.37 -11.08 -13.15
C ASP A 302 18.93 -11.26 -13.64
N SER A 303 17.96 -11.11 -12.74
CA SER A 303 16.53 -11.28 -13.05
C SER A 303 15.81 -9.94 -13.06
N ASP A 304 15.04 -9.66 -14.12
CA ASP A 304 14.10 -8.52 -14.16
C ASP A 304 12.92 -8.80 -13.21
N VAL A 305 13.10 -8.43 -11.94
CA VAL A 305 12.09 -8.63 -10.89
C VAL A 305 11.47 -7.29 -10.55
N LEU A 306 10.14 -7.23 -10.60
CA LEU A 306 9.35 -6.07 -10.21
C LEU A 306 9.05 -6.16 -8.69
N LEU A 307 9.95 -5.63 -7.87
CA LEU A 307 9.90 -5.75 -6.41
C LEU A 307 8.61 -5.19 -5.81
N SER A 308 8.05 -4.13 -6.40
CA SER A 308 6.76 -3.55 -6.03
C SER A 308 5.61 -4.57 -6.23
N LEU A 309 5.58 -5.30 -7.34
CA LEU A 309 4.59 -6.36 -7.54
C LEU A 309 4.81 -7.51 -6.56
N ALA A 310 6.07 -7.88 -6.26
CA ALA A 310 6.37 -8.88 -5.25
C ALA A 310 5.86 -8.42 -3.87
N GLY A 311 6.01 -7.13 -3.55
CA GLY A 311 5.44 -6.48 -2.37
C GLY A 311 3.91 -6.52 -2.33
N VAL A 312 3.23 -6.32 -3.46
CA VAL A 312 1.77 -6.47 -3.54
C VAL A 312 1.35 -7.91 -3.23
N LEU A 313 1.97 -8.90 -3.88
CA LEU A 313 1.66 -10.31 -3.66
C LEU A 313 1.96 -10.75 -2.22
N ALA A 314 3.11 -10.33 -1.68
CA ALA A 314 3.49 -10.62 -0.30
C ALA A 314 2.55 -9.93 0.70
N GLY A 315 2.12 -8.70 0.43
CA GLY A 315 1.11 -8.00 1.21
C GLY A 315 -0.26 -8.67 1.21
N LEU A 316 -0.68 -9.21 0.07
CA LEU A 316 -1.90 -10.04 -0.04
C LEU A 316 -1.74 -11.34 0.76
N GLY A 317 -0.60 -12.03 0.66
CA GLY A 317 -0.29 -13.21 1.47
C GLY A 317 -0.30 -12.91 2.97
N MET A 318 0.32 -11.82 3.39
CA MET A 318 0.31 -11.35 4.78
C MET A 318 -1.10 -11.01 5.25
N SER A 319 -1.96 -10.48 4.38
CA SER A 319 -3.35 -10.22 4.75
C SER A 319 -4.11 -11.51 5.09
N LEU A 320 -3.83 -12.63 4.40
CA LEU A 320 -4.42 -13.93 4.71
C LEU A 320 -3.92 -14.46 6.06
N LEU A 321 -2.61 -14.34 6.30
CA LEU A 321 -1.98 -14.74 7.57
C LEU A 321 -2.54 -13.96 8.76
N LEU A 322 -2.68 -12.64 8.61
CA LEU A 322 -3.15 -11.73 9.66
C LEU A 322 -4.67 -11.64 9.78
N ALA A 323 -5.43 -12.14 8.79
CA ALA A 323 -6.89 -12.22 8.85
C ALA A 323 -7.40 -13.38 9.72
N TRP A 324 -6.53 -14.27 10.19
CA TRP A 324 -6.92 -15.49 10.88
C TRP A 324 -7.53 -15.29 12.29
N PRO A 325 -7.01 -14.39 13.15
CA PRO A 325 -7.52 -14.25 14.53
C PRO A 325 -8.97 -13.70 14.64
N PRO A 326 -9.42 -12.75 13.80
CA PRO A 326 -10.83 -12.34 13.73
C PRO A 326 -11.79 -13.43 13.24
N ALA A 327 -11.32 -14.44 12.50
CA ALA A 327 -12.15 -15.53 12.00
C ALA A 327 -12.45 -16.60 13.06
N LEU A 328 -11.59 -16.70 14.08
CA LEU A 328 -11.72 -17.66 15.19
C LEU A 328 -12.41 -17.07 16.43
N ALA A 329 -12.41 -15.75 16.56
CA ALA A 329 -13.03 -15.05 17.69
C ALA A 329 -14.55 -14.93 17.53
N GLY A 330 -15.24 -16.08 17.66
CA GLY A 330 -16.64 -16.17 18.07
C GLY A 330 -17.69 -15.64 17.08
N ARG A 331 -18.65 -16.50 16.71
CA ARG A 331 -19.96 -16.04 16.25
C ARG A 331 -20.45 -14.90 17.16
N PRO A 332 -21.05 -13.83 16.63
CA PRO A 332 -21.79 -12.89 17.46
C PRO A 332 -22.72 -13.72 18.36
N ALA A 333 -22.64 -13.50 19.67
CA ALA A 333 -23.57 -14.13 20.60
C ALA A 333 -24.98 -13.93 20.03
N ALA A 334 -25.72 -15.03 19.87
CA ALA A 334 -27.09 -14.97 19.37
C ALA A 334 -27.81 -13.88 20.17
N PRO A 335 -28.58 -12.98 19.51
CA PRO A 335 -29.32 -11.96 20.23
C PRO A 335 -30.09 -12.64 21.35
N ALA A 336 -29.87 -12.18 22.58
CA ALA A 336 -30.53 -12.74 23.75
C ALA A 336 -32.03 -12.80 23.45
N PRO A 337 -32.71 -13.94 23.67
CA PRO A 337 -34.14 -14.03 23.43
C PRO A 337 -34.81 -12.88 24.17
N THR A 338 -35.45 -11.99 23.42
CA THR A 338 -36.22 -10.89 23.99
C THR A 338 -37.17 -11.50 25.01
N PRO A 339 -37.12 -11.10 26.29
CA PRO A 339 -38.03 -11.64 27.29
C PRO A 339 -39.45 -11.44 26.78
N ASN A 340 -40.18 -12.56 26.69
CA ASN A 340 -41.56 -12.61 26.21
C ASN A 340 -42.33 -11.44 26.78
N ARG A 341 -42.71 -10.50 25.92
CA ARG A 341 -43.58 -9.39 26.29
C ARG A 341 -44.88 -10.05 26.78
N PRO A 342 -45.32 -9.83 28.03
CA PRO A 342 -46.56 -10.42 28.50
C PRO A 342 -47.68 -9.96 27.57
N VAL A 343 -48.35 -10.93 26.96
CA VAL A 343 -49.57 -10.71 26.19
C VAL A 343 -50.58 -10.20 27.20
N GLY A 344 -50.85 -8.90 27.16
CA GLY A 344 -51.90 -8.30 27.99
C GLY A 344 -53.25 -8.96 27.67
N PRO A 345 -54.15 -9.07 28.65
CA PRO A 345 -55.46 -9.67 28.42
C PRO A 345 -56.20 -8.84 27.36
N GLN A 346 -56.67 -9.51 26.31
CA GLN A 346 -57.60 -8.92 25.36
C GLN A 346 -58.89 -8.63 26.12
N GLY A 347 -59.21 -7.34 26.24
CA GLY A 347 -60.53 -6.85 26.62
C GLY A 347 -61.45 -6.77 25.42
#